data_AF-A0A6D0IQ22-F1
#
_entry.id   AF-A0A6D0IQ22-F1
#
_cell.length_a   1.000
_cell.length_b   1.000
_cell.length_c   1.000
_cell.angle_alpha   90.00
_cell.angle_beta   90.00
_cell.angle_gamma   90.00
#
_symmetry.space_group_name_H-M   'P 1'
#
loop_
_entity.id
_entity.type
_entity.pdbx_description
1 polymer ?
#
loop_
_entity_poly.entity_id
_entity_poly.type
_entity_poly.pdbx_seq_one_letter_code
_entity_poly.pdbx_strand_id
1 'polypeptide(L)'
;AIGAGLGSLVGAGIGALSSSKKDRGKGALIGAAAGAALGGGVGYYMDVQEAKLRDKMRGTGVSVTRSGDNIILNMPNNVTFDSSSATLKPAGANTLTGVAMVLKEYPKTAVNVIGYTDSTGGHDLNMRLSQQRADSVASALITQGVDASRIRTQGLGPANPIASNSTAEGKAQN
;
A
#
# COMPACT_ATOMS: atom_id res chain seq x y z
N ALA A 1 9.38 12.18 -44.75
CA ALA A 1 8.53 12.62 -43.65
C ALA A 1 8.32 11.45 -42.69
N ILE A 2 8.55 11.69 -41.42
CA ILE A 2 8.51 10.75 -40.29
C ILE A 2 7.05 10.43 -39.96
N GLY A 3 6.72 9.16 -39.71
CA GLY A 3 5.39 8.82 -39.20
C GLY A 3 5.04 7.33 -39.25
N ALA A 4 5.57 6.57 -38.28
CA ALA A 4 4.94 5.38 -37.67
C ALA A 4 5.96 4.72 -36.71
N GLY A 5 6.35 5.46 -35.67
CA GLY A 5 7.20 4.94 -34.61
C GLY A 5 6.37 4.20 -33.56
N LEU A 6 6.40 2.86 -33.65
CA LEU A 6 6.49 1.92 -32.52
C LEU A 6 5.74 2.32 -31.23
N GLY A 7 4.43 2.15 -31.24
CA GLY A 7 3.57 2.44 -30.09
C GLY A 7 2.54 1.34 -29.84
N SER A 8 2.96 0.08 -29.79
CA SER A 8 2.13 -1.03 -29.28
C SER A 8 2.94 -2.32 -29.12
N LEU A 9 2.87 -2.97 -27.95
CA LEU A 9 3.04 -4.43 -27.73
C LEU A 9 4.43 -5.06 -27.53
N VAL A 10 5.42 -4.41 -26.91
CA VAL A 10 6.64 -5.12 -26.47
C VAL A 10 6.69 -5.23 -24.95
N GLY A 11 6.02 -6.26 -24.44
CA GLY A 11 6.06 -6.65 -23.02
C GLY A 11 5.53 -8.07 -22.76
N ALA A 12 4.73 -8.63 -23.66
CA ALA A 12 4.25 -10.02 -23.60
C ALA A 12 4.64 -10.86 -24.84
N GLY A 13 5.42 -10.30 -25.76
CA GLY A 13 5.53 -10.81 -27.14
C GLY A 13 6.61 -11.87 -27.43
N ILE A 14 7.64 -12.05 -26.59
CA ILE A 14 8.76 -12.95 -26.96
C ILE A 14 8.63 -14.37 -26.37
N GLY A 15 7.89 -14.54 -25.27
CA GLY A 15 7.67 -15.86 -24.66
C GLY A 15 6.75 -16.80 -25.45
N ALA A 16 5.98 -16.29 -26.41
CA ALA A 16 5.03 -17.08 -27.20
C ALA A 16 5.51 -17.38 -28.64
N LEU A 17 6.52 -16.68 -29.15
CA LEU A 17 6.97 -16.80 -30.56
C LEU A 17 8.11 -17.82 -30.76
N SER A 18 8.82 -18.22 -29.69
CA SER A 18 9.92 -19.20 -29.78
C SER A 18 9.53 -20.62 -29.36
N SER A 19 8.26 -20.87 -28.99
CA SER A 19 7.86 -22.15 -28.40
C SER A 19 7.10 -23.04 -29.39
N SER A 20 7.77 -24.08 -29.88
CA SER A 20 7.14 -25.20 -30.59
C SER A 20 5.99 -25.80 -29.77
N LYS A 21 4.92 -26.23 -30.45
CA LYS A 21 3.59 -26.62 -29.93
C LYS A 21 3.54 -27.60 -28.73
N LYS A 22 4.65 -28.17 -28.25
CA LYS A 22 4.70 -29.21 -27.21
C LYS A 22 5.09 -28.74 -25.80
N ASP A 23 5.53 -27.49 -25.60
CA ASP A 23 6.12 -27.03 -24.32
C ASP A 23 5.53 -25.71 -23.75
N ARG A 24 4.27 -25.37 -24.08
CA ARG A 24 3.63 -24.12 -23.61
C ARG A 24 3.56 -23.96 -22.08
N GLY A 25 3.65 -25.05 -21.30
CA GLY A 25 3.71 -24.99 -19.84
C GLY A 25 5.05 -24.51 -19.28
N LYS A 26 6.15 -24.65 -20.04
CA LYS A 26 7.50 -24.30 -19.58
C LYS A 26 7.95 -22.90 -20.04
N GLY A 27 7.38 -22.38 -21.14
CA GLY A 27 7.72 -21.07 -21.71
C GLY A 27 7.21 -19.86 -20.92
N ALA A 28 6.09 -19.99 -20.19
CA ALA A 28 5.54 -18.91 -19.37
C ALA A 28 6.43 -18.57 -18.15
N LEU A 29 7.15 -19.57 -17.63
CA LEU A 29 8.04 -19.41 -16.48
C LEU A 29 9.31 -18.60 -16.83
N ILE A 30 9.78 -18.72 -18.07
CA ILE A 30 11.02 -18.07 -18.54
C ILE A 30 10.76 -16.60 -18.92
N GLY A 31 9.56 -16.27 -19.40
CA GLY A 31 9.13 -14.88 -19.64
C GLY A 31 9.04 -14.05 -18.36
N ALA A 32 8.63 -14.65 -17.24
CA ALA A 32 8.65 -14.01 -15.92
C ALA A 32 10.08 -13.78 -15.40
N ALA A 33 11.01 -14.69 -15.69
CA ALA A 33 12.41 -14.58 -15.27
C ALA A 33 13.17 -13.48 -16.04
N ALA A 34 12.89 -13.28 -17.33
CA ALA A 34 13.57 -12.27 -18.13
C ALA A 34 13.08 -10.84 -17.82
N GLY A 35 11.81 -10.65 -17.46
CA GLY A 35 11.31 -9.37 -16.94
C GLY A 35 11.99 -8.94 -15.62
N ALA A 36 12.44 -9.92 -14.83
CA ALA A 36 13.20 -9.67 -13.60
C ALA A 36 14.67 -9.27 -13.85
N ALA A 37 15.26 -9.61 -15.00
CA ALA A 37 16.70 -9.39 -15.22
C ALA A 37 17.07 -7.92 -15.51
N LEU A 38 16.12 -7.08 -15.95
CA LEU A 38 16.35 -5.67 -16.27
C LEU A 38 15.91 -4.69 -15.15
N GLY A 39 15.27 -5.18 -14.07
CA GLY A 39 14.81 -4.38 -12.90
C GLY A 39 14.93 -5.08 -11.54
N GLY A 40 15.74 -6.15 -11.45
CA GLY A 40 15.59 -7.23 -10.47
C GLY A 40 16.00 -6.99 -9.01
N GLY A 41 16.70 -5.91 -8.67
CA GLY A 41 17.13 -5.68 -7.29
C GLY A 41 16.02 -5.17 -6.38
N VAL A 42 15.33 -4.12 -6.84
CA VAL A 42 14.27 -3.44 -6.08
C VAL A 42 12.92 -4.09 -6.36
N GLY A 43 12.63 -4.46 -7.62
CA GLY A 43 11.36 -5.09 -8.01
C GLY A 43 11.06 -6.35 -7.21
N TYR A 44 12.00 -7.31 -7.18
CA TYR A 44 11.83 -8.56 -6.42
C TYR A 44 11.65 -8.31 -4.91
N TYR A 45 12.39 -7.36 -4.34
CA TYR A 45 12.26 -7.03 -2.92
C TYR A 45 10.85 -6.54 -2.59
N MET A 46 10.30 -5.66 -3.43
CA MET A 46 8.94 -5.14 -3.29
C MET A 46 7.88 -6.20 -3.59
N ASP A 47 8.10 -7.10 -4.55
CA ASP A 47 7.17 -8.19 -4.88
C ASP A 47 6.96 -9.13 -3.68
N VAL A 48 8.06 -9.54 -3.02
CA VAL A 48 7.99 -10.43 -1.86
C VAL A 48 7.39 -9.69 -0.66
N GLN A 49 7.74 -8.42 -0.48
CA GLN A 49 7.15 -7.59 0.57
C GLN A 49 5.63 -7.46 0.38
N GLU A 50 5.18 -7.16 -0.83
CA GLU A 50 3.75 -7.06 -1.18
C GLU A 50 3.03 -8.37 -0.90
N ALA A 51 3.57 -9.51 -1.35
CA ALA A 51 2.95 -10.82 -1.13
C ALA A 51 2.76 -11.12 0.36
N LYS A 52 3.76 -10.84 1.19
CA LYS A 52 3.68 -11.01 2.66
C LYS A 52 2.68 -10.05 3.30
N LEU A 53 2.63 -8.79 2.84
CA LEU A 53 1.63 -7.83 3.32
C LEU A 53 0.23 -8.29 2.95
N ARG A 54 0.00 -8.73 1.71
CA ARG A 54 -1.30 -9.25 1.25
C ARG A 54 -1.76 -10.44 2.09
N ASP A 55 -0.85 -11.37 2.38
CA ASP A 55 -1.15 -12.54 3.20
C ASP A 55 -1.52 -12.14 4.64
N LYS A 56 -0.71 -11.30 5.29
CA LYS A 56 -0.98 -10.84 6.67
C LYS A 56 -2.19 -9.93 6.80
N MET A 57 -2.54 -9.17 5.76
CA MET A 57 -3.69 -8.27 5.75
C MET A 57 -4.98 -8.98 5.29
N ARG A 58 -4.91 -10.27 4.91
CA ARG A 58 -6.08 -11.00 4.44
C ARG A 58 -7.11 -11.13 5.56
N GLY A 59 -8.30 -10.57 5.34
CA GLY A 59 -9.40 -10.63 6.30
C GLY A 59 -9.36 -9.58 7.42
N THR A 60 -8.37 -8.68 7.44
CA THR A 60 -8.31 -7.56 8.40
C THR A 60 -9.15 -6.36 7.96
N GLY A 61 -9.59 -6.34 6.70
CA GLY A 61 -10.24 -5.19 6.07
C GLY A 61 -9.26 -4.16 5.51
N VAL A 62 -7.94 -4.39 5.63
CA VAL A 62 -6.91 -3.55 5.01
C VAL A 62 -6.69 -3.99 3.56
N SER A 63 -6.74 -3.02 2.65
CA SER A 63 -6.41 -3.25 1.25
C SER A 63 -4.93 -2.97 1.00
N VAL A 64 -4.27 -3.85 0.24
CA VAL A 64 -2.88 -3.69 -0.17
C VAL A 64 -2.86 -3.46 -1.69
N THR A 65 -2.26 -2.36 -2.11
CA THR A 65 -2.16 -1.95 -3.52
C THR A 65 -0.72 -1.59 -3.86
N ARG A 66 -0.31 -1.88 -5.10
CA ARG A 66 1.00 -1.49 -5.60
C ARG A 66 0.85 -0.33 -6.57
N SER A 67 1.72 0.66 -6.41
CA SER A 67 1.82 1.82 -7.31
C SER A 67 3.28 2.06 -7.66
N GLY A 68 3.71 1.50 -8.80
CA GLY A 68 5.12 1.49 -9.21
C GLY A 68 6.01 0.79 -8.19
N ASP A 69 6.93 1.56 -7.60
CA ASP A 69 7.89 1.12 -6.58
C ASP A 69 7.35 1.26 -5.16
N ASN A 70 6.10 1.71 -4.98
CA ASN A 70 5.49 1.90 -3.67
C ASN A 70 4.41 0.84 -3.40
N ILE A 71 4.30 0.45 -2.13
CA ILE A 71 3.18 -0.36 -1.62
C ILE A 71 2.32 0.54 -0.74
N ILE A 72 1.04 0.64 -1.07
CA ILE A 72 0.06 1.46 -0.37
C ILE A 72 -0.88 0.54 0.39
N LEU A 73 -0.92 0.72 1.71
CA LEU A 73 -1.88 0.05 2.59
C LEU A 73 -3.03 1.02 2.87
N ASN A 74 -4.23 0.68 2.42
CA ASN A 74 -5.42 1.44 2.74
C ASN A 74 -6.12 0.81 3.95
N MET A 75 -6.13 1.54 5.07
CA MET A 75 -6.68 1.08 6.35
C MET A 75 -7.95 1.89 6.68
N PRO A 76 -9.14 1.25 6.69
CA PRO A 76 -10.38 1.96 7.00
C PRO A 76 -10.40 2.46 8.44
N ASN A 77 -10.62 3.76 8.64
CA ASN A 77 -10.68 4.39 9.96
C ASN A 77 -11.68 3.71 10.90
N ASN A 78 -12.83 3.25 10.40
CA ASN A 78 -13.87 2.61 11.21
C ASN A 78 -13.40 1.29 11.87
N VAL A 79 -12.45 0.60 11.23
CA VAL A 79 -11.89 -0.67 11.71
C VAL A 79 -10.71 -0.42 12.67
N THR A 80 -9.96 0.66 12.47
CA THR A 80 -8.73 0.96 13.21
C THR A 80 -8.92 1.89 14.41
N PHE A 81 -9.91 2.79 14.37
CA PHE A 81 -10.14 3.82 15.38
C PHE A 81 -11.60 3.88 15.82
N ASP A 82 -11.84 4.44 17.01
CA ASP A 82 -13.18 4.87 17.41
C ASP A 82 -13.60 6.16 16.69
N SER A 83 -14.92 6.35 16.56
CA SER A 83 -15.49 7.56 15.96
C SER A 83 -15.00 8.80 16.72
N SER A 84 -14.54 9.80 15.97
CA SER A 84 -13.97 11.06 16.51
C SER A 84 -12.78 10.91 17.46
N SER A 85 -12.16 9.72 17.54
CA SER A 85 -11.00 9.45 18.38
C SER A 85 -9.75 9.18 17.55
N ALA A 86 -8.59 9.45 18.14
CA ALA A 86 -7.29 9.00 17.64
C ALA A 86 -6.78 7.72 18.36
N THR A 87 -7.58 7.16 19.27
CA THR A 87 -7.23 5.93 19.98
C THR A 87 -7.41 4.70 19.09
N LEU A 88 -6.34 3.92 18.96
CA LEU A 88 -6.33 2.65 18.24
C LEU A 88 -7.21 1.61 18.93
N LYS A 89 -8.09 0.97 18.15
CA LYS A 89 -8.82 -0.22 18.58
C LYS A 89 -7.87 -1.43 18.64
N PRO A 90 -8.19 -2.46 19.45
CA PRO A 90 -7.42 -3.71 19.46
C PRO A 90 -7.27 -4.35 18.07
N ALA A 91 -8.31 -4.30 17.24
CA ALA A 91 -8.26 -4.79 15.86
C ALA A 91 -7.27 -4.00 14.98
N GLY A 92 -7.24 -2.67 15.13
CA GLY A 92 -6.26 -1.81 14.48
C GLY A 92 -4.84 -2.10 14.95
N ALA A 93 -4.64 -2.26 16.26
CA ALA A 93 -3.34 -2.62 16.83
C ALA A 93 -2.82 -3.97 16.29
N ASN A 94 -3.66 -5.01 16.23
CA ASN A 94 -3.29 -6.31 15.67
C ASN A 94 -2.89 -6.22 14.18
N THR A 95 -3.63 -5.43 13.41
CA THR A 95 -3.33 -5.16 12.01
C THR A 95 -1.97 -4.48 11.87
N LEU A 96 -1.69 -3.46 12.69
CA LEU A 96 -0.39 -2.77 12.72
C LEU A 96 0.75 -3.68 13.16
N THR A 97 0.52 -4.65 14.03
CA THR A 97 1.53 -5.69 14.36
C THR A 97 1.89 -6.51 13.12
N GLY A 98 0.90 -6.87 12.30
CA GLY A 98 1.11 -7.54 11.01
C GLY A 98 2.01 -6.73 10.07
N VAL A 99 1.73 -5.43 9.95
CA VAL A 99 2.51 -4.49 9.15
C VAL A 99 3.92 -4.33 9.71
N ALA A 100 4.06 -4.15 11.02
CA ALA A 100 5.34 -3.97 11.70
C ALA A 100 6.28 -5.16 11.51
N MET A 101 5.77 -6.39 11.56
CA MET A 101 6.57 -7.59 11.27
C MET A 101 7.20 -7.54 9.88
N VAL A 102 6.43 -7.17 8.86
CA VAL A 102 6.98 -7.03 7.51
C VAL A 102 7.97 -5.87 7.45
N LEU A 103 7.66 -4.71 8.01
CA LEU A 103 8.59 -3.57 8.00
C LEU A 103 9.93 -3.85 8.67
N LYS A 104 9.95 -4.75 9.68
CA LYS A 104 11.19 -5.22 10.32
C LYS A 104 11.99 -6.17 9.44
N GLU A 105 11.32 -7.10 8.74
CA GLU A 105 11.97 -7.99 7.77
C GLU A 105 12.53 -7.23 6.55
N TYR A 106 11.93 -6.09 6.22
CA TYR A 106 12.29 -5.29 5.06
C TYR A 106 12.85 -3.90 5.46
N PRO A 107 14.07 -3.82 6.04
CA PRO A 107 14.60 -2.59 6.63
C PRO A 107 14.98 -1.48 5.64
N LYS A 108 15.03 -1.78 4.33
CA LYS A 108 15.45 -0.83 3.28
C LYS A 108 14.32 0.10 2.80
N THR A 109 13.13 0.01 3.40
CA THR A 109 11.96 0.81 3.01
C THR A 109 11.65 1.87 4.06
N ALA A 110 11.28 3.07 3.59
CA ALA A 110 10.69 4.10 4.45
C ALA A 110 9.17 3.95 4.48
N VAL A 111 8.55 4.44 5.54
CA VAL A 111 7.11 4.36 5.78
C VAL A 111 6.59 5.78 5.91
N ASN A 112 5.62 6.13 5.07
CA ASN A 112 4.87 7.38 5.21
C ASN A 112 3.44 7.05 5.64
N VAL A 113 3.07 7.52 6.82
CA VAL A 113 1.74 7.34 7.40
C VAL A 113 0.96 8.63 7.18
N ILE A 114 -0.05 8.57 6.33
CA ILE A 114 -0.89 9.71 6.01
C ILE A 114 -2.28 9.49 6.61
N GLY A 115 -2.69 10.41 7.47
CA GLY A 115 -4.03 10.42 8.07
C GLY A 115 -5.00 11.26 7.23
N TYR A 116 -6.15 10.69 6.95
CA TYR A 116 -7.30 11.38 6.37
C TYR A 116 -8.50 11.30 7.31
N THR A 117 -9.40 12.26 7.18
CA THR A 117 -10.69 12.29 7.87
C THR A 117 -11.78 12.62 6.87
N ASP A 118 -13.02 12.31 7.21
CA ASP A 118 -14.15 12.85 6.46
C ASP A 118 -14.31 14.37 6.66
N SER A 119 -15.20 14.98 5.87
CA SER A 119 -15.47 16.44 5.89
C SER A 119 -16.38 16.93 7.03
N THR A 120 -16.79 16.06 7.95
CA THR A 120 -17.67 16.43 9.06
C THR A 120 -16.86 17.17 10.12
N GLY A 121 -17.37 18.31 10.59
CA GLY A 121 -16.68 19.16 11.56
C GLY A 121 -15.80 20.23 10.92
N GLY A 122 -15.00 20.92 11.76
CA GLY A 122 -14.13 22.00 11.33
C GLY A 122 -12.84 21.49 10.70
N HIS A 123 -12.34 22.19 9.67
CA HIS A 123 -11.08 21.84 9.00
C HIS A 123 -9.92 21.68 9.98
N ASP A 124 -9.71 22.64 10.89
CA ASP A 124 -8.62 22.58 11.87
C ASP A 124 -8.74 21.40 12.84
N LEU A 125 -9.97 21.01 13.20
CA LEU A 125 -10.20 19.82 14.02
C LEU A 125 -9.80 18.56 13.26
N ASN A 126 -10.18 18.47 11.99
CA ASN A 126 -9.88 17.35 11.12
C ASN A 126 -8.38 17.24 10.81
N MET A 127 -7.69 18.37 10.64
CA MET A 127 -6.22 18.41 10.54
C MET A 127 -5.56 17.87 11.81
N ARG A 128 -6.03 18.28 13.00
CA ARG A 128 -5.49 17.78 14.27
C ARG A 128 -5.77 16.29 14.47
N LEU A 129 -7.00 15.84 14.22
CA LEU A 129 -7.39 14.44 14.37
C LEU A 129 -6.65 13.52 13.40
N SER A 130 -6.52 13.93 12.14
CA SER A 130 -5.75 13.16 11.14
C SER A 130 -4.28 13.04 11.53
N GLN A 131 -3.65 14.12 12.02
CA GLN A 131 -2.27 14.06 12.51
C GLN A 131 -2.14 13.15 13.73
N GLN A 132 -3.02 13.27 14.72
CA GLN A 132 -3.00 12.42 15.92
C GLN A 132 -3.17 10.93 15.60
N ARG A 133 -4.01 10.59 14.62
CA ARG A 133 -4.16 9.21 14.13
C ARG A 133 -2.90 8.70 13.46
N ALA A 134 -2.28 9.52 12.61
CA ALA A 134 -1.01 9.17 11.97
C ALA A 134 0.10 8.93 13.02
N ASP A 135 0.17 9.78 14.04
CA ASP A 135 1.13 9.67 15.15
C ASP A 135 0.86 8.42 16.02
N SER A 136 -0.40 8.06 16.21
CA SER A 136 -0.79 6.85 16.93
C SER A 136 -0.37 5.57 16.19
N VAL A 137 -0.53 5.55 14.86
CA VAL A 137 -0.02 4.46 14.02
C VAL A 137 1.50 4.37 14.10
N ALA A 138 2.21 5.49 13.96
CA ALA A 138 3.67 5.50 14.06
C ALA A 138 4.14 4.99 15.42
N SER A 139 3.53 5.45 16.50
CA SER A 139 3.83 5.00 17.86
C SER A 139 3.62 3.50 18.04
N ALA A 140 2.54 2.94 17.47
CA ALA A 140 2.30 1.50 17.47
C ALA A 140 3.38 0.73 16.68
N LEU A 141 3.78 1.20 15.50
CA LEU A 141 4.85 0.59 14.72
C LEU A 141 6.21 0.63 15.45
N ILE A 142 6.53 1.76 16.09
CA ILE A 142 7.76 1.93 16.88
C ILE A 142 7.76 0.98 18.08
N THR A 143 6.63 0.85 18.78
CA THR A 143 6.48 -0.07 19.91
C THR A 143 6.72 -1.53 19.50
N GLN A 144 6.37 -1.89 18.27
CA GLN A 144 6.64 -3.22 17.70
C GLN A 144 8.10 -3.40 17.21
N GLY A 145 8.92 -2.36 17.29
CA GLY A 145 10.35 -2.37 16.98
C GLY A 145 10.69 -1.95 15.55
N VAL A 146 9.82 -1.19 14.87
CA VAL A 146 10.20 -0.50 13.63
C VAL A 146 11.01 0.75 13.98
N ASP A 147 12.13 0.96 13.29
CA ASP A 147 13.00 2.12 13.51
C ASP A 147 12.24 3.43 13.22
N ALA A 148 12.22 4.34 14.21
CA ALA A 148 11.54 5.63 14.12
C ALA A 148 12.08 6.52 12.99
N SER A 149 13.37 6.40 12.63
CA SER A 149 13.98 7.17 11.53
C SER A 149 13.38 6.84 10.16
N ARG A 150 12.72 5.68 10.05
CA ARG A 150 12.07 5.20 8.82
C ARG A 150 10.62 5.65 8.72
N ILE A 151 10.03 6.18 9.79
CA ILE A 151 8.61 6.50 9.85
C ILE A 151 8.44 8.02 9.76
N ARG A 152 7.58 8.45 8.84
CA ARG A 152 7.08 9.82 8.77
C ARG A 152 5.57 9.82 8.92
N THR A 153 5.02 10.83 9.59
CA THR A 153 3.59 11.01 9.80
C THR A 153 3.13 12.33 9.22
N GLN A 154 1.93 12.35 8.63
CA GLN A 154 1.31 13.55 8.11
C GLN A 154 -0.22 13.47 8.21
N GLY A 155 -0.84 14.46 8.85
CA GLY A 155 -2.29 14.67 8.82
C GLY A 155 -2.68 15.59 7.67
N LEU A 156 -3.63 15.16 6.84
CA LEU A 156 -4.15 15.96 5.71
C LEU A 156 -5.62 16.35 5.86
N GLY A 157 -6.26 15.99 6.98
CA GLY A 157 -7.67 16.26 7.23
C GLY A 157 -8.56 15.72 6.08
N PRO A 158 -9.52 16.51 5.58
CA PRO A 158 -10.44 16.08 4.52
C PRO A 158 -9.89 16.24 3.09
N ALA A 159 -8.59 16.47 2.91
CA ALA A 159 -7.99 16.58 1.59
C ALA A 159 -7.97 15.22 0.85
N ASN A 160 -8.10 15.23 -0.48
CA ASN A 160 -8.08 14.01 -1.32
C ASN A 160 -9.07 12.91 -0.89
N PRO A 161 -10.38 13.21 -0.81
CA PRO A 161 -11.37 12.20 -0.44
C PRO A 161 -11.38 11.05 -1.45
N ILE A 162 -11.32 9.82 -0.94
CA ILE A 162 -11.39 8.58 -1.73
C ILE A 162 -12.80 8.39 -2.31
N ALA A 163 -13.82 8.90 -1.61
CA ALA A 163 -15.23 8.82 -2.00
C ALA A 163 -15.99 10.13 -1.71
N SER A 164 -17.21 10.24 -2.24
CA SER A 164 -18.01 11.45 -2.02
C SER A 164 -18.31 11.67 -0.54
N ASN A 165 -18.00 12.86 -0.03
CA ASN A 165 -18.38 13.28 1.32
C ASN A 165 -19.89 13.56 1.47
N SER A 166 -20.67 13.45 0.39
CA SER A 166 -22.11 13.72 0.39
C SER A 166 -22.97 12.54 0.88
N THR A 167 -22.41 11.33 0.97
CA THR A 167 -23.14 10.12 1.43
C THR A 167 -22.50 9.56 2.69
N ALA A 168 -23.29 8.86 3.52
CA ALA A 168 -22.78 8.24 4.74
C ALA A 168 -21.73 7.16 4.42
N GLU A 169 -21.94 6.43 3.33
CA GLU A 169 -21.03 5.39 2.83
C GLU A 169 -19.71 6.00 2.35
N GLY A 170 -19.78 7.11 1.61
CA GLY A 170 -18.57 7.79 1.12
C GLY A 170 -17.79 8.48 2.22
N LYS A 171 -18.47 9.03 3.24
CA LYS A 171 -17.81 9.50 4.46
C LYS A 171 -17.11 8.38 5.22
N ALA A 172 -17.70 7.18 5.29
CA ALA A 172 -17.06 6.04 5.96
C ALA A 172 -15.82 5.50 5.21
N GLN A 173 -15.70 5.81 3.91
CA GLN A 173 -14.54 5.48 3.09
C GLN A 173 -13.41 6.52 3.18
N ASN A 174 -13.71 7.74 3.65
CA ASN A 174 -12.76 8.85 3.83
C ASN A 174 -12.15 8.85 5.25
#